data_AF-A0A931V5N9-F1
#
_entry.id   AF-A0A931V5N9-F1
#
_cell.length_a   1.000
_cell.length_b   1.000
_cell.length_c   1.000
_cell.angle_alpha   90.00
_cell.angle_beta   90.00
_cell.angle_gamma   90.00
#
_symmetry.space_group_name_H-M   'P 1'
#
loop_
_entity.id
_entity.type
_entity.pdbx_description
1 polymer ?
#
loop_
_entity_poly.entity_id
_entity_poly.type
_entity_poly.pdbx_seq_one_letter_code
_entity_poly.pdbx_strand_id
1 'polypeptide(L)'
;MISTRRRLGRIAVVAAVAAVAAAALGCRVNKDDLKRWEKTVNGPDKLVAVLTHDKYERDLRVEAAWSLIEMRKRGGQAIGLTRLIEELDKLPVTERREILDGVWKRLQPMVLQPIQPAGEGRFSDPSVVYKDATFALYTDEKLDLDPKLRDEMTRALTEWAVGKDGDPAEKRLAAFETRMDNAAQAYGVEQVLRKLGLPAATRLPKLMTAPSAIKNQRLDSIARIVVDVKPAAGDKGAGEAYDKARDELSTHFADILKQTIGDGYVNAVKPEIDEALKKAPNGKQVLDNPDNYKKYMNDVRNERLTSLFAIAKQVGRKPVVDVLIATAQDPKADAKHRALSLAALEGNVDTSNDAQMKAFLAIAKSDAPDEVKLGSLNRMNAYPPDVAIKAYYDLFESPNWKVRYGGALRVLDLLARVGDRTKTNPKEFLAKLPATDKSKFALGEPSAYGDALHALPKELGAKAALDDALKSERLGAQLTALGWYLTHGTKDDLPALAKLEADKSPVPKCKEDEECGWEKPGCPVPKAGKPDEVDYKSIATVGDYVQHCVKVQIEQRAKAPKPEGSK
;
A
#
# COMPACT_ATOMS: atom_id res chain seq x y z
N MET A 1 54.13 61.96 -74.24
CA MET A 1 53.50 60.79 -74.89
C MET A 1 54.18 59.52 -74.40
N ILE A 2 53.37 58.54 -73.95
CA ILE A 2 53.65 57.09 -73.88
C ILE A 2 54.80 56.65 -72.96
N SER A 3 54.52 56.40 -71.67
CA SER A 3 55.31 55.41 -70.88
C SER A 3 54.65 54.95 -69.56
N THR A 4 53.74 55.71 -68.94
CA THR A 4 53.30 55.40 -67.56
C THR A 4 52.03 54.56 -67.40
N ARG A 5 51.42 54.04 -68.48
CA ARG A 5 50.13 53.31 -68.41
C ARG A 5 50.21 51.78 -68.31
N ARG A 6 51.41 51.14 -68.37
CA ARG A 6 51.52 49.66 -68.39
C ARG A 6 51.83 48.99 -67.05
N ARG A 7 52.12 49.73 -65.95
CA ARG A 7 52.43 49.13 -64.63
C ARG A 7 51.29 49.15 -63.60
N LEU A 8 50.22 49.91 -63.83
CA LEU A 8 49.05 49.95 -62.94
C LEU A 8 48.05 48.80 -63.19
N GLY A 9 48.06 48.19 -64.38
CA GLY A 9 47.13 47.10 -64.74
C GLY A 9 47.46 45.72 -64.16
N ARG A 10 48.70 45.48 -63.67
CA ARG A 10 49.08 44.20 -63.06
C ARG A 10 48.99 44.19 -61.53
N ILE A 11 49.04 45.35 -60.87
CA ILE A 11 48.87 45.45 -59.41
C ILE A 11 47.36 45.45 -59.05
N ALA A 12 46.50 46.00 -59.90
CA ALA A 12 45.05 45.98 -59.68
C ALA A 12 44.43 44.58 -59.80
N VAL A 13 45.00 43.69 -60.63
CA VAL A 13 44.48 42.32 -60.79
C VAL A 13 44.92 41.40 -59.65
N VAL A 14 46.13 41.58 -59.08
CA VAL A 14 46.58 40.79 -57.92
C VAL A 14 45.88 41.25 -56.63
N ALA A 15 45.60 42.54 -56.48
CA ALA A 15 44.81 43.05 -55.34
C ALA A 15 43.32 42.65 -55.43
N ALA A 16 42.75 42.56 -56.64
CA ALA A 16 41.37 42.09 -56.83
C ALA A 16 41.22 40.58 -56.56
N VAL A 17 42.23 39.75 -56.90
CA VAL A 17 42.20 38.31 -56.59
C VAL A 17 42.45 38.03 -55.11
N ALA A 18 43.27 38.83 -54.43
CA ALA A 18 43.44 38.74 -52.97
C ALA A 18 42.22 39.25 -52.17
N ALA A 19 41.51 40.29 -52.68
CA ALA A 19 40.29 40.79 -52.06
C ALA A 19 39.08 39.87 -52.27
N VAL A 20 39.00 39.16 -53.40
CA VAL A 20 37.98 38.12 -53.63
C VAL A 20 38.27 36.84 -52.84
N ALA A 21 39.54 36.53 -52.56
CA ALA A 21 39.91 35.43 -51.66
C ALA A 21 39.64 35.74 -50.18
N ALA A 22 39.75 37.01 -49.76
CA ALA A 22 39.41 37.44 -48.39
C ALA A 22 37.90 37.61 -48.16
N ALA A 23 37.11 37.91 -49.21
CA ALA A 23 35.65 37.98 -49.14
C ALA A 23 34.96 36.60 -49.27
N ALA A 24 35.69 35.56 -49.67
CA ALA A 24 35.22 34.16 -49.68
C ALA A 24 35.41 33.44 -48.33
N LEU A 25 35.94 34.12 -47.30
CA LEU A 25 35.78 33.73 -45.89
C LEU A 25 34.45 34.27 -45.36
N GLY A 26 33.34 33.96 -46.04
CA GLY A 26 32.02 34.13 -45.45
C GLY A 26 32.01 33.39 -44.12
N CYS A 27 31.62 34.07 -43.04
CA CYS A 27 31.67 33.60 -41.66
C CYS A 27 31.19 32.14 -41.54
N ARG A 28 32.14 31.19 -41.62
CA ARG A 28 31.84 29.77 -41.49
C ARG A 28 31.37 29.58 -40.06
N VAL A 29 30.08 29.29 -39.89
CA VAL A 29 29.49 29.00 -38.58
C VAL A 29 30.33 27.92 -37.91
N ASN A 30 30.84 28.24 -36.72
CA ASN A 30 31.70 27.35 -35.95
C ASN A 30 31.12 27.13 -34.54
N LYS A 31 31.82 26.37 -33.70
CA LYS A 31 31.36 26.02 -32.35
C LYS A 31 31.16 27.25 -31.45
N ASP A 32 31.99 28.28 -31.60
CA ASP A 32 31.88 29.51 -30.80
C ASP A 32 30.60 30.28 -31.14
N ASP A 33 30.19 30.26 -32.42
CA ASP A 33 28.93 30.84 -32.85
C ASP A 33 27.73 30.12 -32.22
N LEU A 34 27.75 28.78 -32.16
CA LEU A 34 26.70 27.98 -31.52
C LEU A 34 26.59 28.31 -30.04
N LYS A 35 27.72 28.32 -29.32
CA LYS A 35 27.79 28.69 -27.89
C LYS A 35 27.30 30.11 -27.62
N ARG A 36 27.60 31.05 -28.52
CA ARG A 36 27.06 32.42 -28.43
C ARG A 36 25.55 32.43 -28.61
N TRP A 37 25.01 31.66 -29.55
CA TRP A 37 23.57 31.64 -29.85
C TRP A 37 22.71 31.03 -28.75
N GLU A 38 23.22 30.08 -27.96
CA GLU A 38 22.53 29.52 -26.76
C GLU A 38 21.94 30.61 -25.86
N LYS A 39 22.61 31.77 -25.76
CA LYS A 39 22.26 32.88 -24.88
C LYS A 39 21.33 33.91 -25.52
N THR A 40 20.96 33.76 -26.79
CA THR A 40 20.21 34.77 -27.56
C THR A 40 18.75 34.37 -27.78
N VAL A 41 17.84 35.35 -27.88
CA VAL A 41 16.40 35.11 -28.10
C VAL A 41 16.15 34.23 -29.34
N ASN A 42 16.74 34.58 -30.48
CA ASN A 42 16.64 33.83 -31.75
C ASN A 42 17.64 32.66 -31.83
N GLY A 43 18.28 32.31 -30.72
CA GLY A 43 19.25 31.22 -30.62
C GLY A 43 18.70 29.86 -31.07
N PRO A 44 17.52 29.43 -30.59
CA PRO A 44 16.95 28.14 -30.97
C PRO A 44 16.81 27.98 -32.48
N ASP A 45 16.28 28.99 -33.18
CA ASP A 45 16.08 28.92 -34.65
C ASP A 45 17.41 28.83 -35.41
N LYS A 46 18.45 29.53 -34.95
CA LYS A 46 19.78 29.46 -35.56
C LYS A 46 20.43 28.10 -35.34
N LEU A 47 20.29 27.53 -34.14
CA LEU A 47 20.80 26.19 -33.83
C LEU A 47 20.05 25.12 -34.63
N VAL A 48 18.73 25.24 -34.76
CA VAL A 48 17.90 24.37 -35.61
C VAL A 48 18.32 24.46 -37.09
N ALA A 49 18.63 25.65 -37.60
CA ALA A 49 19.12 25.79 -38.97
C ALA A 49 20.46 25.07 -39.20
N VAL A 50 21.34 25.04 -38.19
CA VAL A 50 22.58 24.26 -38.26
C VAL A 50 22.32 22.76 -38.13
N LEU A 51 21.40 22.37 -37.24
CA LEU A 51 21.01 20.98 -37.03
C LEU A 51 20.41 20.32 -38.29
N THR A 52 19.63 21.07 -39.07
CA THR A 52 18.80 20.50 -40.15
C THR A 52 19.36 20.68 -41.55
N HIS A 53 20.25 21.65 -41.78
CA HIS A 53 20.71 21.95 -43.14
C HIS A 53 21.91 21.08 -43.56
N ASP A 54 21.79 20.46 -44.73
CA ASP A 54 22.78 19.55 -45.33
C ASP A 54 24.21 20.12 -45.45
N LYS A 55 24.35 21.43 -45.69
CA LYS A 55 25.63 22.15 -45.86
C LYS A 55 26.56 22.10 -44.65
N TYR A 56 26.05 21.75 -43.46
CA TYR A 56 26.86 21.69 -42.25
C TYR A 56 27.35 20.26 -42.01
N GLU A 57 28.63 20.14 -41.66
CA GLU A 57 29.25 18.87 -41.28
C GLU A 57 28.56 18.27 -40.05
N ARG A 58 28.53 16.93 -39.99
CA ARG A 58 27.86 16.17 -38.94
C ARG A 58 28.25 16.62 -37.53
N ASP A 59 29.54 16.82 -37.28
CA ASP A 59 30.05 17.24 -35.97
C ASP A 59 29.49 18.60 -35.52
N LEU A 60 29.27 19.53 -36.47
CA LEU A 60 28.69 20.83 -36.16
C LEU A 60 27.19 20.71 -35.91
N ARG A 61 26.48 19.79 -36.58
CA ARG A 61 25.07 19.49 -36.31
C ARG A 61 24.88 18.84 -34.94
N VAL A 62 25.77 17.93 -34.56
CA VAL A 62 25.82 17.33 -33.21
C VAL A 62 26.11 18.40 -32.14
N GLU A 63 27.02 19.35 -32.42
CA GLU A 63 27.25 20.49 -31.52
C GLU A 63 26.02 21.39 -31.41
N ALA A 64 25.28 21.61 -32.50
CA ALA A 64 24.06 22.41 -32.47
C ALA A 64 22.95 21.71 -31.65
N ALA A 65 22.79 20.39 -31.81
CA ALA A 65 21.90 19.60 -30.97
C ALA A 65 22.31 19.64 -29.49
N TRP A 66 23.61 19.52 -29.19
CA TRP A 66 24.15 19.66 -27.85
C TRP A 66 23.84 21.04 -27.26
N SER A 67 24.05 22.10 -28.03
CA SER A 67 23.72 23.47 -27.63
C SER A 67 22.24 23.63 -27.32
N LEU A 68 21.34 23.03 -28.08
CA LEU A 68 19.89 23.03 -27.82
C LEU A 68 19.54 22.36 -26.48
N ILE A 69 20.26 21.31 -26.08
CA ILE A 69 20.10 20.65 -24.77
C ILE A 69 20.58 21.54 -23.61
N GLU A 70 21.71 22.21 -23.76
CA GLU A 70 22.30 23.05 -22.70
C GLU A 70 21.62 24.42 -22.55
N MET A 71 20.69 24.77 -23.44
CA MET A 71 19.96 26.02 -23.34
C MET A 71 19.20 26.11 -22.01
N ARG A 72 19.39 27.23 -21.31
CA ARG A 72 18.62 27.53 -20.10
C ARG A 72 17.13 27.59 -20.41
N LYS A 73 16.33 27.04 -19.49
CA LYS A 73 14.86 27.16 -19.52
C LYS A 73 14.46 28.64 -19.59
N ARG A 74 13.46 28.96 -20.44
CA ARG A 74 12.90 30.31 -20.58
C ARG A 74 11.46 30.29 -20.10
N GLY A 75 11.12 31.12 -19.12
CA GLY A 75 9.79 31.07 -18.48
C GLY A 75 9.45 29.69 -17.90
N GLY A 76 10.46 28.93 -17.44
CA GLY A 76 10.30 27.55 -16.96
C GLY A 76 10.26 26.46 -18.05
N GLN A 77 10.22 26.83 -19.33
CA GLN A 77 10.14 25.87 -20.45
C GLN A 77 11.51 25.56 -21.06
N ALA A 78 11.78 24.29 -21.36
CA ALA A 78 13.00 23.81 -22.01
C ALA A 78 12.91 23.97 -23.54
N ILE A 79 12.76 25.22 -24.02
CA ILE A 79 12.51 25.54 -25.44
C ILE A 79 13.54 24.90 -26.38
N GLY A 80 14.81 24.86 -26.00
CA GLY A 80 15.86 24.23 -26.82
C GLY A 80 15.64 22.73 -27.02
N LEU A 81 15.34 22.00 -25.94
CA LEU A 81 15.05 20.56 -26.00
C LEU A 81 13.77 20.26 -26.79
N THR A 82 12.70 21.04 -26.60
CA THR A 82 11.46 20.90 -27.37
C THR A 82 11.74 21.05 -28.86
N ARG A 83 12.45 22.11 -29.26
CA ARG A 83 12.81 22.36 -30.66
C ARG A 83 13.74 21.29 -31.21
N LEU A 84 14.67 20.76 -30.42
CA LEU A 84 15.52 19.65 -30.84
C LEU A 84 14.69 18.43 -31.25
N ILE A 85 13.77 17.99 -30.39
CA ILE A 85 12.95 16.80 -30.64
C ILE A 85 12.06 16.99 -31.88
N GLU A 86 11.37 18.13 -31.97
CA GLU A 86 10.49 18.47 -33.10
C GLU A 86 11.21 18.45 -34.44
N GLU A 87 12.47 18.90 -34.48
CA GLU A 87 13.22 19.03 -35.73
C GLU A 87 13.97 17.74 -36.09
N LEU A 88 14.41 16.96 -35.10
CA LEU A 88 14.98 15.63 -35.34
C LEU A 88 13.96 14.71 -36.02
N ASP A 89 12.70 14.73 -35.60
CA ASP A 89 11.61 13.94 -36.20
C ASP A 89 11.49 14.15 -37.72
N LYS A 90 11.73 15.39 -38.18
CA LYS A 90 11.62 15.76 -39.61
C LYS A 90 12.81 15.32 -40.45
N LEU A 91 13.93 14.92 -39.84
CA LEU A 91 15.11 14.50 -40.58
C LEU A 91 14.94 13.09 -41.17
N PRO A 92 15.63 12.77 -42.27
CA PRO A 92 15.74 11.39 -42.76
C PRO A 92 16.26 10.47 -41.64
N VAL A 93 15.72 9.24 -41.57
CA VAL A 93 16.00 8.27 -40.49
C VAL A 93 17.51 8.06 -40.29
N THR A 94 18.27 7.91 -41.38
CA THR A 94 19.72 7.71 -41.31
C THR A 94 20.44 8.91 -40.69
N GLU A 95 20.12 10.13 -41.14
CA GLU A 95 20.74 11.35 -40.59
C GLU A 95 20.35 11.56 -39.12
N ARG A 96 19.07 11.33 -38.79
CA ARG A 96 18.57 11.41 -37.42
C ARG A 96 19.34 10.47 -36.50
N ARG A 97 19.52 9.20 -36.89
CA ARG A 97 20.24 8.20 -36.08
C ARG A 97 21.70 8.58 -35.88
N GLU A 98 22.40 9.05 -36.91
CA GLU A 98 23.79 9.49 -36.80
C GLU A 98 23.98 10.69 -35.87
N ILE A 99 23.04 11.65 -35.91
CA ILE A 99 23.06 12.80 -35.00
C ILE A 99 22.77 12.35 -33.57
N LEU A 100 21.75 11.50 -33.37
CA LEU A 100 21.40 10.96 -32.05
C LEU A 100 22.56 10.16 -31.42
N ASP A 101 23.27 9.34 -32.19
CA ASP A 101 24.46 8.62 -31.75
C ASP A 101 25.59 9.59 -31.33
N GLY A 102 25.82 10.65 -32.11
CA GLY A 102 26.80 11.69 -31.80
C GLY A 102 26.46 12.46 -30.52
N VAL A 103 25.17 12.80 -30.34
CA VAL A 103 24.66 13.46 -29.14
C VAL A 103 24.76 12.53 -27.93
N TRP A 104 24.42 11.25 -28.08
CA TRP A 104 24.45 10.26 -27.01
C TRP A 104 25.85 10.05 -26.44
N LYS A 105 26.88 9.97 -27.29
CA LYS A 105 28.29 9.87 -26.86
C LYS A 105 28.69 10.99 -25.89
N ARG A 106 28.07 12.17 -25.98
CA ARG A 106 28.28 13.30 -25.07
C ARG A 106 27.33 13.27 -23.88
N LEU A 107 26.07 12.88 -24.08
CA LEU A 107 25.07 12.81 -23.01
C LEU A 107 25.40 11.75 -21.97
N GLN A 108 25.77 10.54 -22.39
CA GLN A 108 25.97 9.41 -21.49
C GLN A 108 26.89 9.71 -20.29
N PRO A 109 28.12 10.25 -20.45
CA PRO A 109 28.97 10.56 -19.31
C PRO A 109 28.39 11.66 -18.41
N MET A 110 27.56 12.56 -18.96
CA MET A 110 26.94 13.65 -18.22
C MET A 110 25.72 13.18 -17.43
N VAL A 111 24.93 12.25 -17.97
CA VAL A 111 23.85 11.55 -17.25
C VAL A 111 24.41 10.80 -16.05
N LEU A 112 25.58 10.19 -16.18
CA LEU A 112 26.18 9.38 -15.11
C LEU A 112 27.01 10.20 -14.10
N GLN A 113 26.97 11.53 -14.17
CA GLN A 113 27.69 12.35 -13.19
C GLN A 113 27.17 12.10 -11.77
N PRO A 114 28.07 12.02 -10.78
CA PRO A 114 27.69 11.84 -9.40
C PRO A 114 27.05 13.12 -8.84
N ILE A 115 26.21 12.93 -7.82
CA ILE A 115 25.70 14.01 -6.98
C ILE A 115 26.89 14.66 -6.27
N GLN A 116 26.90 15.99 -6.22
CA GLN A 116 27.96 16.79 -5.63
C GLN A 116 27.48 17.48 -4.34
N PRO A 117 28.34 17.63 -3.31
CA PRO A 117 28.03 18.48 -2.16
C PRO A 117 27.93 19.94 -2.59
N ALA A 118 26.94 20.67 -2.07
CA ALA A 118 26.70 22.09 -2.34
C ALA A 118 26.81 22.98 -1.08
N GLY A 119 27.44 22.48 -0.01
CA GLY A 119 27.57 23.17 1.29
C GLY A 119 26.30 23.09 2.15
N GLU A 120 26.42 23.35 3.46
CA GLU A 120 25.31 23.37 4.44
C GLU A 120 24.36 22.14 4.37
N GLY A 121 24.89 20.95 4.09
CA GLY A 121 24.09 19.73 3.95
C GLY A 121 23.21 19.69 2.70
N ARG A 122 23.38 20.63 1.77
CA ARG A 122 22.71 20.64 0.46
C ARG A 122 23.53 19.87 -0.57
N PHE A 123 22.83 19.33 -1.56
CA PHE A 123 23.41 18.63 -2.69
C PHE A 123 23.04 19.32 -4.00
N SER A 124 23.93 19.21 -4.99
CA SER A 124 23.69 19.60 -6.38
C SER A 124 23.84 18.36 -7.24
N ASP A 125 22.83 18.05 -8.06
CA ASP A 125 22.92 16.98 -9.03
C ASP A 125 23.05 17.57 -10.45
N PRO A 126 24.28 17.75 -10.97
CA PRO A 126 24.51 18.36 -12.28
C PRO A 126 23.99 17.48 -13.44
N SER A 127 23.73 16.19 -13.18
CA SER A 127 23.25 15.26 -14.20
C SER A 127 21.78 15.48 -14.59
N VAL A 128 20.99 16.22 -13.79
CA VAL A 128 19.53 16.34 -13.96
C VAL A 128 19.13 16.83 -15.35
N VAL A 129 19.78 17.89 -15.86
CA VAL A 129 19.46 18.46 -17.17
C VAL A 129 19.71 17.44 -18.29
N TYR A 130 20.81 16.71 -18.19
CA TYR A 130 21.21 15.71 -19.19
C TYR A 130 20.32 14.47 -19.10
N LYS A 131 19.96 14.02 -17.90
CA LYS A 131 18.99 12.95 -17.70
C LYS A 131 17.62 13.32 -18.27
N ASP A 132 17.12 14.52 -18.01
CA ASP A 132 15.83 14.97 -18.53
C ASP A 132 15.83 15.02 -20.06
N ALA A 133 16.92 15.48 -20.67
CA ALA A 133 17.09 15.44 -22.12
C ALA A 133 17.13 14.00 -22.66
N THR A 134 17.91 13.11 -22.04
CA THR A 134 17.95 11.68 -22.41
C THR A 134 16.58 11.03 -22.28
N PHE A 135 15.82 11.32 -21.22
CA PHE A 135 14.48 10.76 -21.03
C PHE A 135 13.48 11.29 -22.08
N ALA A 136 13.54 12.57 -22.41
CA ALA A 136 12.70 13.16 -23.46
C ALA A 136 12.99 12.53 -24.83
N LEU A 137 14.26 12.34 -25.18
CA LEU A 137 14.66 11.64 -26.41
C LEU A 137 14.24 10.16 -26.39
N TYR A 138 14.35 9.49 -25.24
CA TYR A 138 13.98 8.08 -25.09
C TYR A 138 12.48 7.82 -25.26
N THR A 139 11.66 8.76 -24.79
CA THR A 139 10.20 8.64 -24.72
C THR A 139 9.50 9.00 -26.03
N ASP A 140 10.11 9.81 -26.87
CA ASP A 140 9.52 10.20 -28.15
C ASP A 140 9.63 9.05 -29.17
N GLU A 141 8.49 8.40 -29.43
CA GLU A 141 8.40 7.24 -30.32
C GLU A 141 8.66 7.60 -31.78
N LYS A 142 8.49 8.87 -32.18
CA LYS A 142 8.69 9.30 -33.56
C LYS A 142 10.17 9.35 -33.95
N LEU A 143 11.05 9.46 -32.96
CA LEU A 143 12.49 9.46 -33.20
C LEU A 143 13.01 8.11 -33.69
N ASP A 144 12.24 7.02 -33.56
CA ASP A 144 12.61 5.67 -34.02
C ASP A 144 14.05 5.30 -33.65
N LEU A 145 14.32 5.37 -32.33
CA LEU A 145 15.64 5.10 -31.78
C LEU A 145 16.13 3.72 -32.18
N ASP A 146 17.40 3.65 -32.60
CA ASP A 146 18.09 2.39 -32.82
C ASP A 146 18.01 1.50 -31.55
N PRO A 147 17.75 0.19 -31.67
CA PRO A 147 17.62 -0.70 -30.52
C PRO A 147 18.81 -0.68 -29.57
N LYS A 148 20.05 -0.62 -30.09
CA LYS A 148 21.26 -0.56 -29.26
C LYS A 148 21.32 0.75 -28.50
N LEU A 149 21.01 1.86 -29.17
CA LEU A 149 20.96 3.17 -28.51
C LEU A 149 19.89 3.19 -27.41
N ARG A 150 18.71 2.62 -27.68
CA ARG A 150 17.62 2.48 -26.71
C ARG A 150 18.05 1.66 -25.49
N ASP A 151 18.79 0.58 -25.68
CA ASP A 151 19.34 -0.24 -24.59
C ASP A 151 20.38 0.51 -23.76
N GLU A 152 21.29 1.24 -24.41
CA GLU A 152 22.30 2.05 -23.72
C GLU A 152 21.67 3.18 -22.88
N MET A 153 20.66 3.87 -23.43
CA MET A 153 19.88 4.87 -22.70
C MET A 153 19.11 4.25 -21.54
N THR A 154 18.49 3.09 -21.74
CA THR A 154 17.80 2.35 -20.68
C THR A 154 18.73 2.04 -19.53
N ARG A 155 19.93 1.50 -19.83
CA ARG A 155 20.95 1.22 -18.81
C ARG A 155 21.38 2.48 -18.07
N ALA A 156 21.72 3.55 -18.78
CA ALA A 156 22.20 4.79 -18.17
C ALA A 156 21.13 5.48 -17.30
N LEU A 157 19.89 5.55 -17.77
CA LEU A 157 18.78 6.11 -17.01
C LEU A 157 18.45 5.24 -15.78
N THR A 158 18.59 3.92 -15.89
CA THR A 158 18.45 3.01 -14.75
C THR A 158 19.59 3.23 -13.74
N GLU A 159 20.85 3.28 -14.19
CA GLU A 159 22.00 3.58 -13.32
C GLU A 159 21.91 4.97 -12.67
N TRP A 160 21.35 5.95 -13.37
CA TRP A 160 21.04 7.24 -12.79
C TRP A 160 19.96 7.12 -11.71
N ALA A 161 18.90 6.36 -11.93
CA ALA A 161 17.83 6.23 -10.93
C ALA A 161 18.27 5.42 -9.69
N VAL A 162 18.87 4.24 -9.88
CA VAL A 162 19.11 3.25 -8.81
C VAL A 162 20.60 3.04 -8.47
N GLY A 163 21.49 3.80 -9.09
CA GLY A 163 22.93 3.64 -8.97
C GLY A 163 23.50 2.52 -9.87
N LYS A 164 24.82 2.46 -9.97
CA LYS A 164 25.54 1.49 -10.81
C LYS A 164 25.61 0.12 -10.13
N ASP A 165 25.45 -0.97 -10.88
CA ASP A 165 25.66 -2.31 -10.33
C ASP A 165 27.12 -2.47 -9.84
N GLY A 166 27.27 -3.07 -8.66
CA GLY A 166 28.56 -3.19 -7.96
C GLY A 166 28.87 -2.05 -6.98
N ASP A 167 28.17 -0.91 -7.06
CA ASP A 167 28.31 0.14 -6.04
C ASP A 167 27.69 -0.34 -4.70
N PRO A 168 28.28 0.07 -3.55
CA PRO A 168 27.72 -0.23 -2.23
C PRO A 168 26.25 0.16 -2.14
N ALA A 169 25.42 -0.70 -1.54
CA ALA A 169 23.98 -0.45 -1.40
C ALA A 169 23.69 0.89 -0.71
N GLU A 170 24.48 1.25 0.31
CA GLU A 170 24.39 2.52 1.02
C GLU A 170 24.50 3.74 0.07
N LYS A 171 25.50 3.73 -0.82
CA LYS A 171 25.71 4.79 -1.81
C LYS A 171 24.57 4.87 -2.80
N ARG A 172 24.08 3.71 -3.26
CA ARG A 172 22.97 3.62 -4.21
C ARG A 172 21.66 4.13 -3.60
N LEU A 173 21.37 3.74 -2.36
CA LEU A 173 20.19 4.18 -1.62
C LEU A 173 20.20 5.70 -1.39
N ALA A 174 21.32 6.25 -0.91
CA ALA A 174 21.44 7.69 -0.67
C ALA A 174 21.27 8.52 -1.95
N ALA A 175 21.82 8.04 -3.08
CA ALA A 175 21.62 8.68 -4.38
C ALA A 175 20.17 8.60 -4.86
N PHE A 176 19.52 7.44 -4.69
CA PHE A 176 18.10 7.26 -5.00
C PHE A 176 17.22 8.22 -4.17
N GLU A 177 17.43 8.30 -2.86
CA GLU A 177 16.69 9.22 -1.98
C GLU A 177 16.87 10.69 -2.39
N THR A 178 18.12 11.11 -2.56
CA THR A 178 18.43 12.49 -2.96
C THR A 178 17.77 12.86 -4.29
N ARG A 179 17.71 11.91 -5.24
CA ARG A 179 17.06 12.11 -6.53
C ARG A 179 15.53 12.04 -6.42
N MET A 180 14.96 11.24 -5.54
CA MET A 180 13.51 11.25 -5.31
C MET A 180 13.02 12.62 -4.82
N ASP A 181 13.83 13.32 -4.02
CA ASP A 181 13.47 14.60 -3.40
C ASP A 181 13.89 15.83 -4.22
N ASN A 182 14.59 15.64 -5.34
CA ASN A 182 15.12 16.74 -6.14
C ASN A 182 14.05 17.35 -7.06
N ALA A 183 13.47 18.47 -6.63
CA ALA A 183 12.44 19.22 -7.36
C ALA A 183 12.92 19.91 -8.65
N ALA A 184 14.24 19.93 -8.95
CA ALA A 184 14.75 20.56 -10.17
C ALA A 184 14.45 19.75 -11.45
N GLN A 185 14.04 18.48 -11.29
CA GLN A 185 13.76 17.56 -12.39
C GLN A 185 12.50 17.94 -13.16
N ALA A 186 12.55 17.83 -14.49
CA ALA A 186 11.36 17.83 -15.32
C ALA A 186 10.61 16.49 -15.26
N TYR A 187 11.35 15.38 -15.12
CA TYR A 187 10.79 14.03 -15.02
C TYR A 187 11.28 13.32 -13.76
N GLY A 188 10.40 13.03 -12.81
CA GLY A 188 10.78 12.40 -11.54
C GLY A 188 11.32 10.96 -11.70
N VAL A 189 12.07 10.48 -10.70
CA VAL A 189 12.65 9.12 -10.69
C VAL A 189 11.60 8.04 -10.95
N GLU A 190 10.42 8.11 -10.32
CA GLU A 190 9.36 7.13 -10.56
C GLU A 190 8.87 7.12 -12.01
N GLN A 191 8.71 8.29 -12.62
CA GLN A 191 8.28 8.41 -14.00
C GLN A 191 9.30 7.76 -14.94
N VAL A 192 10.58 8.01 -14.69
CA VAL A 192 11.68 7.38 -15.43
C VAL A 192 11.60 5.86 -15.28
N LEU A 193 11.62 5.33 -14.06
CA LEU A 193 11.62 3.90 -13.80
C LEU A 193 10.41 3.17 -14.39
N ARG A 194 9.21 3.76 -14.28
CA ARG A 194 7.99 3.17 -14.86
C ARG A 194 8.03 3.11 -16.38
N LYS A 195 8.58 4.13 -17.04
CA LYS A 195 8.71 4.15 -18.50
C LYS A 195 9.80 3.21 -19.01
N LEU A 196 10.89 3.02 -18.25
CA LEU A 196 11.92 2.03 -18.56
C LEU A 196 11.42 0.59 -18.36
N GLY A 197 10.43 0.39 -17.48
CA GLY A 197 9.79 -0.89 -17.28
C GLY A 197 10.62 -1.87 -16.45
N LEU A 198 10.41 -3.16 -16.71
CA LEU A 198 10.91 -4.25 -15.87
C LEU A 198 12.44 -4.29 -15.69
N PRO A 199 13.27 -4.01 -16.72
CA PRO A 199 14.73 -3.98 -16.55
C PRO A 199 15.21 -3.00 -15.47
N ALA A 200 14.47 -1.92 -15.25
CA ALA A 200 14.79 -0.93 -14.22
C ALA A 200 14.17 -1.28 -12.87
N ALA A 201 12.88 -1.67 -12.86
CA ALA A 201 12.15 -1.99 -11.64
C ALA A 201 12.78 -3.14 -10.84
N THR A 202 13.29 -4.18 -11.52
CA THR A 202 13.90 -5.36 -10.89
C THR A 202 15.19 -5.06 -10.11
N ARG A 203 15.79 -3.88 -10.27
CA ARG A 203 17.00 -3.46 -9.54
C ARG A 203 16.71 -2.79 -8.20
N LEU A 204 15.48 -2.32 -7.98
CA LEU A 204 15.08 -1.59 -6.77
C LEU A 204 15.17 -2.39 -5.46
N PRO A 205 14.80 -3.70 -5.41
CA PRO A 205 14.85 -4.46 -4.16
C PRO A 205 16.24 -4.44 -3.49
N LYS A 206 17.30 -4.44 -4.29
CA LYS A 206 18.70 -4.41 -3.82
C LYS A 206 19.13 -3.09 -3.18
N LEU A 207 18.30 -2.06 -3.19
CA LEU A 207 18.53 -0.84 -2.43
C LEU A 207 18.24 -1.06 -0.93
N MET A 208 17.33 -1.98 -0.62
CA MET A 208 16.89 -2.28 0.75
C MET A 208 17.89 -3.12 1.55
N THR A 209 18.98 -3.57 0.91
CA THR A 209 20.09 -4.25 1.59
C THR A 209 21.05 -3.27 2.25
N ALA A 210 20.91 -1.96 2.01
CA ALA A 210 21.67 -0.94 2.69
C ALA A 210 21.30 -0.90 4.19
N PRO A 211 22.28 -0.81 5.11
CA PRO A 211 22.00 -0.66 6.54
C PRO A 211 21.05 0.51 6.86
N SER A 212 21.14 1.64 6.15
CA SER A 212 20.24 2.78 6.36
C SER A 212 18.84 2.61 5.79
N ALA A 213 18.55 1.53 5.04
CA ALA A 213 17.21 1.28 4.48
C ALA A 213 16.12 1.21 5.56
N ILE A 214 16.47 0.81 6.79
CA ILE A 214 15.53 0.83 7.92
C ILE A 214 14.97 2.23 8.22
N LYS A 215 15.74 3.29 7.92
CA LYS A 215 15.36 4.70 8.09
C LYS A 215 14.72 5.34 6.86
N ASN A 216 14.82 4.68 5.70
CA ASN A 216 14.42 5.23 4.41
C ASN A 216 12.90 5.52 4.35
N GLN A 217 12.52 6.73 3.91
CA GLN A 217 11.12 7.16 3.83
C GLN A 217 10.46 6.89 2.47
N ARG A 218 11.20 6.30 1.52
CA ARG A 218 10.81 5.98 0.14
C ARG A 218 10.66 4.47 -0.11
N LEU A 219 10.54 3.66 0.95
CA LEU A 219 10.32 2.21 0.82
C LEU A 219 8.98 1.89 0.13
N ASP A 220 7.97 2.75 0.30
CA ASP A 220 6.68 2.67 -0.39
C ASP A 220 6.85 2.84 -1.90
N SER A 221 7.71 3.78 -2.32
CA SER A 221 8.00 4.07 -3.73
C SER A 221 8.72 2.89 -4.37
N ILE A 222 9.72 2.31 -3.68
CA ILE A 222 10.39 1.06 -4.08
C ILE A 222 9.37 -0.06 -4.25
N ALA A 223 8.54 -0.31 -3.23
CA ALA A 223 7.56 -1.38 -3.24
C ALA A 223 6.57 -1.22 -4.40
N ARG A 224 5.98 -0.02 -4.53
CA ARG A 224 4.96 0.29 -5.54
C ARG A 224 5.48 0.13 -6.96
N ILE A 225 6.67 0.63 -7.27
CA ILE A 225 7.24 0.49 -8.63
C ILE A 225 7.45 -0.99 -8.97
N VAL A 226 8.03 -1.77 -8.05
CA VAL A 226 8.26 -3.21 -8.27
C VAL A 226 6.94 -3.99 -8.42
N VAL A 227 5.88 -3.61 -7.69
CA VAL A 227 4.55 -4.25 -7.79
C VAL A 227 3.84 -3.90 -9.11
N ASP A 228 3.90 -2.63 -9.51
CA ASP A 228 3.07 -2.11 -10.59
C ASP A 228 3.66 -2.36 -11.97
N VAL A 229 5.00 -2.41 -12.07
CA VAL A 229 5.70 -2.60 -13.35
C VAL A 229 5.74 -4.09 -13.70
N LYS A 230 4.63 -4.55 -14.28
CA LYS A 230 4.41 -5.95 -14.66
C LYS A 230 4.96 -6.27 -16.06
N PRO A 231 5.38 -7.52 -16.30
CA PRO A 231 5.74 -7.99 -17.63
C PRO A 231 4.52 -7.98 -18.58
N ALA A 232 4.78 -7.98 -19.90
CA ALA A 232 3.75 -8.18 -20.89
C ALA A 232 3.14 -9.59 -20.77
N ALA A 233 1.84 -9.72 -21.03
CA ALA A 233 1.14 -11.00 -20.93
C ALA A 233 1.76 -12.04 -21.89
N GLY A 234 2.13 -13.21 -21.34
CA GLY A 234 2.71 -14.32 -22.12
C GLY A 234 4.25 -14.34 -22.20
N ASP A 235 4.95 -13.29 -21.73
CA ASP A 235 6.41 -13.28 -21.64
C ASP A 235 6.89 -14.01 -20.37
N LYS A 236 7.19 -15.31 -20.53
CA LYS A 236 7.61 -16.17 -19.41
C LYS A 236 8.92 -15.72 -18.77
N GLY A 237 9.90 -15.29 -19.57
CA GLY A 237 11.21 -14.86 -19.06
C GLY A 237 11.10 -13.56 -18.24
N ALA A 238 10.30 -12.61 -18.72
CA ALA A 238 9.99 -11.40 -17.95
C ALA A 238 9.13 -11.72 -16.70
N GLY A 239 8.24 -12.72 -16.79
CA GLY A 239 7.51 -13.28 -15.64
C GLY A 239 8.43 -13.73 -14.51
N GLU A 240 9.41 -14.59 -14.82
CA GLU A 240 10.38 -15.10 -13.84
C GLU A 240 11.22 -13.98 -13.21
N ALA A 241 11.68 -13.01 -14.01
CA ALA A 241 12.44 -11.87 -13.51
C ALA A 241 11.60 -10.98 -12.57
N TYR A 242 10.33 -10.76 -12.91
CA TYR A 242 9.38 -10.03 -12.07
C TYR A 242 9.12 -10.75 -10.74
N ASP A 243 8.84 -12.06 -10.78
CA ASP A 243 8.59 -12.84 -9.56
C ASP A 243 9.81 -12.88 -8.65
N LYS A 244 11.01 -13.06 -9.22
CA LYS A 244 12.26 -12.97 -8.46
C LYS A 244 12.42 -11.61 -7.79
N ALA A 245 12.16 -10.51 -8.49
CA ALA A 245 12.26 -9.18 -7.91
C ALA A 245 11.21 -8.96 -6.79
N ARG A 246 10.00 -9.52 -6.92
CA ARG A 246 8.98 -9.49 -5.88
C ARG A 246 9.38 -10.31 -4.65
N ASP A 247 10.05 -11.45 -4.84
CA ASP A 247 10.57 -12.27 -3.75
C ASP A 247 11.75 -11.60 -3.03
N GLU A 248 12.69 -11.00 -3.77
CA GLU A 248 13.78 -10.19 -3.19
C GLU A 248 13.22 -9.00 -2.40
N LEU A 249 12.23 -8.29 -2.96
CA LEU A 249 11.54 -7.18 -2.29
C LEU A 249 10.91 -7.65 -0.98
N SER A 250 10.12 -8.73 -1.02
CA SER A 250 9.47 -9.26 0.17
C SER A 250 10.49 -9.71 1.21
N THR A 251 11.61 -10.31 0.80
CA THR A 251 12.65 -10.78 1.71
C THR A 251 13.30 -9.61 2.45
N HIS A 252 13.81 -8.62 1.71
CA HIS A 252 14.46 -7.46 2.32
C HIS A 252 13.48 -6.60 3.12
N PHE A 253 12.23 -6.48 2.67
CA PHE A 253 11.20 -5.80 3.45
C PHE A 253 10.88 -6.52 4.76
N ALA A 254 10.80 -7.86 4.75
CA ALA A 254 10.56 -8.66 5.96
C ALA A 254 11.67 -8.45 6.99
N ASP A 255 12.93 -8.37 6.57
CA ASP A 255 14.07 -8.08 7.45
C ASP A 255 13.95 -6.70 8.10
N ILE A 256 13.60 -5.66 7.33
CA ILE A 256 13.37 -4.30 7.84
C ILE A 256 12.19 -4.28 8.81
N LEU A 257 11.07 -4.93 8.45
CA LEU A 257 9.88 -5.00 9.29
C LEU A 257 10.21 -5.69 10.62
N LYS A 258 10.87 -6.85 10.59
CA LYS A 258 11.29 -7.59 11.78
C LYS A 258 12.20 -6.77 12.68
N GLN A 259 13.21 -6.09 12.11
CA GLN A 259 14.10 -5.21 12.86
C GLN A 259 13.37 -4.01 13.47
N THR A 260 12.39 -3.47 12.77
CA THR A 260 11.59 -2.32 13.24
C THR A 260 10.60 -2.72 14.32
N ILE A 261 10.02 -3.92 14.27
CA ILE A 261 9.18 -4.48 15.34
C ILE A 261 10.01 -4.66 16.62
N GLY A 262 11.25 -5.14 16.48
CA GLY A 262 12.25 -5.10 17.55
C GLY A 262 12.76 -3.69 17.85
N ASP A 263 14.02 -3.60 18.27
CA ASP A 263 14.65 -2.31 18.63
C ASP A 263 15.57 -1.77 17.53
N GLY A 264 15.68 -2.45 16.38
CA GLY A 264 16.62 -2.11 15.31
C GLY A 264 16.42 -0.70 14.77
N TYR A 265 15.16 -0.30 14.53
CA TYR A 265 14.86 1.06 14.05
C TYR A 265 15.19 2.12 15.11
N VAL A 266 14.73 1.92 16.34
CA VAL A 266 14.98 2.82 17.49
C VAL A 266 16.48 3.03 17.70
N ASN A 267 17.28 1.95 17.64
CA ASN A 267 18.73 2.04 17.73
C ASN A 267 19.35 2.81 16.56
N ALA A 268 18.82 2.67 15.35
CA ALA A 268 19.33 3.35 14.16
C ALA A 268 19.04 4.87 14.16
N VAL A 269 17.89 5.31 14.68
CA VAL A 269 17.50 6.74 14.71
C VAL A 269 17.88 7.46 16.00
N LYS A 270 18.25 6.73 17.05
CA LYS A 270 18.60 7.30 18.36
C LYS A 270 19.56 8.50 18.30
N PRO A 271 20.68 8.46 17.56
CA PRO A 271 21.61 9.60 17.53
C PRO A 271 20.97 10.88 16.97
N GLU A 272 20.18 10.76 15.90
CA GLU A 272 19.50 11.86 15.23
C GLU A 272 18.39 12.44 16.11
N ILE A 273 17.65 11.58 16.80
CA ILE A 273 16.58 11.96 17.71
C ILE A 273 17.11 12.63 18.96
N ASP A 274 18.16 12.08 19.58
CA ASP A 274 18.76 12.66 20.79
C ASP A 274 19.28 14.08 20.48
N GLU A 275 19.85 14.28 19.29
CA GLU A 275 20.30 15.60 18.84
C GLU A 275 19.14 16.56 18.52
N ALA A 276 18.04 16.07 17.94
CA ALA A 276 16.83 16.87 17.73
C ALA A 276 16.17 17.28 19.06
N LEU A 277 16.08 16.36 20.03
CA LEU A 277 15.49 16.63 21.35
C LEU A 277 16.28 17.66 22.15
N LYS A 278 17.62 17.69 22.05
CA LYS A 278 18.43 18.75 22.67
C LYS A 278 18.05 20.16 22.18
N LYS A 279 17.55 20.26 20.95
CA LYS A 279 17.16 21.53 20.29
C LYS A 279 15.67 21.85 20.44
N ALA A 280 14.85 20.85 20.77
CA ALA A 280 13.40 21.00 20.84
C ALA A 280 12.95 21.64 22.17
N PRO A 281 11.91 22.49 22.14
CA PRO A 281 11.23 22.92 23.36
C PRO A 281 10.76 21.70 24.18
N ASN A 282 11.09 21.66 25.46
CA ASN A 282 10.85 20.53 26.38
C ASN A 282 11.61 19.23 26.08
N GLY A 283 12.43 19.15 25.04
CA GLY A 283 13.13 17.91 24.70
C GLY A 283 14.14 17.47 25.77
N LYS A 284 14.70 18.42 26.54
CA LYS A 284 15.51 18.11 27.72
C LYS A 284 14.71 17.36 28.81
N GLN A 285 13.43 17.71 29.03
CA GLN A 285 12.58 17.00 30.00
C GLN A 285 12.29 15.56 29.57
N VAL A 286 12.25 15.30 28.25
CA VAL A 286 12.12 13.95 27.71
C VAL A 286 13.41 13.17 27.91
N LEU A 287 14.58 13.78 27.61
CA LEU A 287 15.89 13.14 27.75
C LEU A 287 16.25 12.81 29.20
N ASP A 288 15.94 13.71 30.15
CA ASP A 288 16.31 13.57 31.56
C ASP A 288 15.41 12.57 32.32
N ASN A 289 14.27 12.14 31.75
CA ASN A 289 13.35 11.18 32.34
C ASN A 289 13.30 9.85 31.55
N PRO A 290 13.81 8.73 32.11
CA PRO A 290 13.90 7.45 31.40
C PRO A 290 12.57 6.88 30.89
N ASP A 291 11.48 7.04 31.65
CA ASP A 291 10.16 6.53 31.27
C ASP A 291 9.56 7.34 30.13
N ASN A 292 9.69 8.67 30.19
CA ASN A 292 9.26 9.56 29.10
C ASN A 292 10.07 9.30 27.83
N TYR A 293 11.39 9.11 27.95
CA TYR A 293 12.24 8.79 26.81
C TYR A 293 11.85 7.46 26.17
N LYS A 294 11.67 6.40 26.98
CA LYS A 294 11.24 5.09 26.48
C LYS A 294 9.88 5.17 25.78
N LYS A 295 8.92 5.91 26.35
CA LYS A 295 7.62 6.15 25.72
C LYS A 295 7.77 6.88 24.39
N TYR A 296 8.56 7.95 24.35
CA TYR A 296 8.82 8.71 23.12
C TYR A 296 9.42 7.84 22.01
N MET A 297 10.44 7.03 22.33
CA MET A 297 11.06 6.13 21.33
C MET A 297 10.09 5.03 20.86
N ASN A 298 9.19 4.55 21.74
CA ASN A 298 8.11 3.65 21.34
C ASN A 298 7.13 4.34 20.38
N ASP A 299 6.75 5.58 20.63
CA ASP A 299 5.85 6.34 19.76
C ASP A 299 6.48 6.57 18.37
N VAL A 300 7.77 6.91 18.32
CA VAL A 300 8.54 7.00 17.07
C VAL A 300 8.56 5.67 16.31
N ARG A 301 8.79 4.55 17.00
CA ARG A 301 8.71 3.21 16.39
C ARG A 301 7.29 2.92 15.87
N ASN A 302 6.26 3.27 16.64
CA ASN A 302 4.86 3.01 16.31
C ASN A 302 4.41 3.78 15.06
N GLU A 303 4.85 5.03 14.91
CA GLU A 303 4.61 5.81 13.69
C GLU A 303 5.24 5.13 12.47
N ARG A 304 6.52 4.73 12.59
CA ARG A 304 7.20 4.01 11.51
C ARG A 304 6.52 2.69 11.17
N LEU A 305 6.14 1.90 12.17
CA LEU A 305 5.46 0.62 11.97
C LEU A 305 4.12 0.76 11.27
N THR A 306 3.37 1.85 11.53
CA THR A 306 2.09 2.10 10.85
C THR A 306 2.29 2.19 9.34
N SER A 307 3.30 2.94 8.88
CA SER A 307 3.65 3.01 7.46
C SER A 307 4.17 1.67 6.91
N LEU A 308 4.98 0.95 7.68
CA LEU A 308 5.49 -0.36 7.24
C LEU A 308 4.38 -1.41 7.11
N PHE A 309 3.38 -1.45 8.00
CA PHE A 309 2.25 -2.39 7.85
C PHE A 309 1.41 -2.09 6.60
N ALA A 310 1.27 -0.81 6.21
CA ALA A 310 0.62 -0.46 4.95
C ALA A 310 1.41 -0.96 3.73
N ILE A 311 2.74 -0.84 3.75
CA ILE A 311 3.62 -1.37 2.68
C ILE A 311 3.59 -2.91 2.68
N ALA A 312 3.59 -3.55 3.86
CA ALA A 312 3.54 -5.00 4.02
C ALA A 312 2.36 -5.62 3.26
N LYS A 313 1.20 -4.96 3.26
CA LYS A 313 0.02 -5.38 2.49
C LYS A 313 0.27 -5.43 0.97
N GLN A 314 1.12 -4.56 0.44
CA GLN A 314 1.44 -4.50 -1.00
C GLN A 314 2.56 -5.49 -1.39
N VAL A 315 3.55 -5.67 -0.53
CA VAL A 315 4.69 -6.56 -0.79
C VAL A 315 4.45 -8.00 -0.36
N GLY A 316 3.33 -8.28 0.31
CA GLY A 316 2.99 -9.53 0.98
C GLY A 316 3.28 -10.77 0.13
N ARG A 317 4.40 -11.41 0.45
CA ARG A 317 4.73 -12.79 0.08
C ARG A 317 5.23 -13.52 1.32
N LYS A 318 5.55 -14.79 1.18
CA LYS A 318 5.88 -15.69 2.29
C LYS A 318 6.79 -15.06 3.37
N PRO A 319 7.93 -14.40 3.07
CA PRO A 319 8.78 -13.81 4.11
C PRO A 319 8.06 -12.75 4.97
N VAL A 320 7.28 -11.88 4.35
CA VAL A 320 6.52 -10.84 5.08
C VAL A 320 5.35 -11.47 5.83
N VAL A 321 4.62 -12.39 5.18
CA VAL A 321 3.50 -13.11 5.80
C VAL A 321 3.95 -13.85 7.06
N ASP A 322 5.10 -14.53 7.01
CA ASP A 322 5.66 -15.24 8.16
C ASP A 322 5.98 -14.28 9.32
N VAL A 323 6.53 -13.09 9.05
CA VAL A 323 6.77 -12.06 10.09
C VAL A 323 5.46 -11.52 10.67
N LEU A 324 4.46 -11.25 9.84
CA LEU A 324 3.15 -10.75 10.29
C LEU A 324 2.43 -11.78 11.17
N ILE A 325 2.43 -13.06 10.79
CA ILE A 325 1.83 -14.13 11.58
C ILE A 325 2.58 -14.32 12.90
N ALA A 326 3.91 -14.36 12.87
CA ALA A 326 4.71 -14.49 14.09
C ALA A 326 4.45 -13.33 15.07
N THR A 327 4.34 -12.11 14.55
CA THR A 327 4.02 -10.92 15.36
C THR A 327 2.63 -11.02 15.96
N ALA A 328 1.62 -11.42 15.18
CA ALA A 328 0.26 -11.60 15.67
C ALA A 328 0.14 -12.69 16.76
N GLN A 329 0.96 -13.74 16.68
CA GLN A 329 1.00 -14.83 17.64
C GLN A 329 1.75 -14.49 18.94
N ASP A 330 2.70 -13.55 18.91
CA ASP A 330 3.52 -13.24 20.07
C ASP A 330 2.70 -12.54 21.17
N PRO A 331 2.46 -13.17 22.34
CA PRO A 331 1.73 -12.54 23.44
C PRO A 331 2.50 -11.37 24.08
N LYS A 332 3.80 -11.23 23.82
CA LYS A 332 4.63 -10.12 24.31
C LYS A 332 4.63 -8.90 23.39
N ALA A 333 4.17 -9.06 22.14
CA ALA A 333 4.04 -7.95 21.21
C ALA A 333 2.87 -7.04 21.62
N ASP A 334 3.02 -5.75 21.32
CA ASP A 334 1.98 -4.75 21.57
C ASP A 334 0.67 -5.11 20.85
N ALA A 335 -0.47 -4.96 21.53
CA ALA A 335 -1.78 -5.34 21.00
C ALA A 335 -2.09 -4.66 19.65
N LYS A 336 -1.70 -3.38 19.50
CA LYS A 336 -1.87 -2.63 18.25
C LYS A 336 -1.00 -3.21 17.15
N HIS A 337 0.24 -3.63 17.44
CA HIS A 337 1.11 -4.27 16.44
C HIS A 337 0.54 -5.61 15.99
N ARG A 338 0.05 -6.43 16.92
CA ARG A 338 -0.61 -7.70 16.62
C ARG A 338 -1.82 -7.51 15.72
N ALA A 339 -2.69 -6.55 16.05
CA ALA A 339 -3.87 -6.21 15.25
C ALA A 339 -3.52 -5.67 13.86
N LEU A 340 -2.55 -4.74 13.76
CA LEU A 340 -2.09 -4.22 12.48
C LEU A 340 -1.41 -5.30 11.62
N SER A 341 -0.72 -6.25 12.25
CA SER A 341 -0.10 -7.38 11.54
C SER A 341 -1.16 -8.27 10.89
N LEU A 342 -2.23 -8.57 11.63
CA LEU A 342 -3.40 -9.28 11.08
C LEU A 342 -4.09 -8.47 9.98
N ALA A 343 -4.21 -7.16 10.12
CA ALA A 343 -4.77 -6.29 9.08
C ALA A 343 -3.93 -6.33 7.78
N ALA A 344 -2.60 -6.27 7.91
CA ALA A 344 -1.66 -6.28 6.78
C ALA A 344 -1.65 -7.61 6.00
N LEU A 345 -2.10 -8.72 6.60
CA LEU A 345 -2.27 -10.01 5.92
C LEU A 345 -3.44 -10.03 4.92
N GLU A 346 -4.28 -8.99 4.86
CA GLU A 346 -5.41 -8.94 3.93
C GLU A 346 -4.95 -9.11 2.47
N GLY A 347 -5.53 -10.10 1.78
CA GLY A 347 -5.16 -10.42 0.39
C GLY A 347 -3.87 -11.24 0.23
N ASN A 348 -3.14 -11.49 1.32
CA ASN A 348 -1.84 -12.20 1.32
C ASN A 348 -1.86 -13.52 2.12
N VAL A 349 -3.01 -13.94 2.64
CA VAL A 349 -3.17 -15.24 3.29
C VAL A 349 -3.00 -16.36 2.27
N ASP A 350 -2.16 -17.33 2.58
CA ASP A 350 -2.03 -18.54 1.77
C ASP A 350 -3.15 -19.52 2.14
N THR A 351 -4.22 -19.50 1.37
CA THR A 351 -5.42 -20.31 1.62
C THR A 351 -5.22 -21.80 1.42
N SER A 352 -4.05 -22.22 0.90
CA SER A 352 -3.65 -23.62 0.79
C SER A 352 -2.83 -24.10 2.00
N ASN A 353 -2.45 -23.19 2.89
CA ASN A 353 -1.59 -23.47 4.03
C ASN A 353 -2.38 -23.66 5.32
N ASP A 354 -2.52 -24.93 5.73
CA ASP A 354 -3.20 -25.31 6.97
C ASP A 354 -2.52 -24.78 8.23
N ALA A 355 -1.20 -24.55 8.21
CA ALA A 355 -0.48 -24.02 9.36
C ALA A 355 -0.89 -22.56 9.65
N GLN A 356 -1.19 -21.77 8.62
CA GLN A 356 -1.71 -20.40 8.81
C GLN A 356 -3.12 -20.43 9.41
N MET A 357 -4.02 -21.30 8.93
CA MET A 357 -5.35 -21.48 9.51
C MET A 357 -5.25 -21.86 11.00
N LYS A 358 -4.40 -22.82 11.34
CA LYS A 358 -4.15 -23.23 12.73
C LYS A 358 -3.60 -22.08 13.58
N ALA A 359 -2.73 -21.24 13.03
CA ALA A 359 -2.22 -20.06 13.72
C ALA A 359 -3.35 -19.07 14.04
N PHE A 360 -4.24 -18.80 13.07
CA PHE A 360 -5.37 -17.89 13.28
C PHE A 360 -6.36 -18.45 14.32
N LEU A 361 -6.70 -19.73 14.23
CA LEU A 361 -7.51 -20.41 15.23
C LEU A 361 -6.90 -20.34 16.64
N ALA A 362 -5.58 -20.54 16.77
CA ALA A 362 -4.90 -20.45 18.06
C ALA A 362 -5.01 -19.04 18.65
N ILE A 363 -4.84 -17.98 17.82
CA ILE A 363 -5.03 -16.59 18.27
C ILE A 363 -6.48 -16.37 18.72
N ALA A 364 -7.47 -16.84 17.95
CA ALA A 364 -8.88 -16.66 18.26
C ALA A 364 -9.30 -17.37 19.57
N LYS A 365 -8.66 -18.51 19.89
CA LYS A 365 -8.89 -19.29 21.12
C LYS A 365 -8.13 -18.75 22.35
N SER A 366 -7.14 -17.87 22.15
CA SER A 366 -6.27 -17.37 23.22
C SER A 366 -6.90 -16.27 24.08
N ASP A 367 -6.18 -15.78 25.09
CA ASP A 367 -6.55 -14.61 25.89
C ASP A 367 -6.13 -13.27 25.24
N ALA A 368 -5.88 -13.26 23.93
CA ALA A 368 -5.55 -12.03 23.21
C ALA A 368 -6.67 -10.97 23.32
N PRO A 369 -6.33 -9.68 23.20
CA PRO A 369 -7.31 -8.59 23.11
C PRO A 369 -8.32 -8.80 21.98
N ASP A 370 -9.52 -8.23 22.13
CA ASP A 370 -10.65 -8.46 21.22
C ASP A 370 -10.33 -8.05 19.78
N GLU A 371 -9.62 -6.94 19.58
CA GLU A 371 -9.19 -6.49 18.26
C GLU A 371 -8.24 -7.48 17.56
N VAL A 372 -7.41 -8.19 18.33
CA VAL A 372 -6.48 -9.21 17.81
C VAL A 372 -7.25 -10.49 17.47
N LYS A 373 -8.17 -10.92 18.35
CA LYS A 373 -9.06 -12.06 18.06
C LYS A 373 -9.91 -11.80 16.82
N LEU A 374 -10.50 -10.61 16.74
CA LEU A 374 -11.32 -10.18 15.61
C LEU A 374 -10.51 -10.15 14.31
N GLY A 375 -9.30 -9.58 14.35
CA GLY A 375 -8.39 -9.58 13.22
C GLY A 375 -8.09 -11.00 12.73
N SER A 376 -7.87 -11.93 13.67
CA SER A 376 -7.59 -13.34 13.35
C SER A 376 -8.77 -14.05 12.70
N LEU A 377 -9.97 -13.90 13.27
CA LEU A 377 -11.21 -14.40 12.68
C LEU A 377 -11.41 -13.84 11.27
N ASN A 378 -11.18 -12.53 11.07
CA ASN A 378 -11.29 -11.92 9.75
C ASN A 378 -10.27 -12.46 8.72
N ARG A 379 -9.15 -13.07 9.14
CA ARG A 379 -8.20 -13.72 8.21
C ARG A 379 -8.65 -15.12 7.81
N MET A 380 -9.38 -15.83 8.66
CA MET A 380 -9.97 -17.12 8.33
C MET A 380 -11.00 -17.00 7.19
N ASN A 381 -11.66 -15.84 7.06
CA ASN A 381 -12.57 -15.54 5.94
C ASN A 381 -11.91 -15.52 4.55
N ALA A 382 -10.57 -15.48 4.46
CA ALA A 382 -9.88 -15.56 3.17
C ALA A 382 -9.94 -16.97 2.56
N TYR A 383 -10.13 -18.01 3.39
CA TYR A 383 -10.21 -19.39 2.95
C TYR A 383 -11.52 -19.69 2.22
N PRO A 384 -11.60 -20.80 1.44
CA PRO A 384 -12.87 -21.27 0.90
C PRO A 384 -13.96 -21.32 1.98
N PRO A 385 -15.20 -20.87 1.70
CA PRO A 385 -16.22 -20.69 2.74
C PRO A 385 -16.49 -21.93 3.59
N ASP A 386 -16.52 -23.12 2.99
CA ASP A 386 -16.72 -24.39 3.70
C ASP A 386 -15.55 -24.74 4.65
N VAL A 387 -14.32 -24.43 4.25
CA VAL A 387 -13.12 -24.57 5.10
C VAL A 387 -13.19 -23.59 6.28
N ALA A 388 -13.55 -22.34 6.02
CA ALA A 388 -13.69 -21.31 7.07
C ALA A 388 -14.79 -21.68 8.08
N ILE A 389 -15.95 -22.15 7.60
CA ILE A 389 -17.06 -22.59 8.45
C ILE A 389 -16.65 -23.73 9.37
N LYS A 390 -15.96 -24.75 8.84
CA LYS A 390 -15.44 -25.86 9.66
C LYS A 390 -14.56 -25.34 10.78
N ALA A 391 -13.63 -24.44 10.46
CA ALA A 391 -12.74 -23.83 11.43
C ALA A 391 -13.49 -22.98 12.47
N TYR A 392 -14.54 -22.25 12.09
CA TYR A 392 -15.38 -21.54 13.06
C TYR A 392 -16.18 -22.47 13.96
N TYR A 393 -16.68 -23.60 13.46
CA TYR A 393 -17.32 -24.60 14.31
C TYR A 393 -16.34 -25.23 15.31
N ASP A 394 -15.05 -25.35 15.00
CA ASP A 394 -14.03 -25.78 15.98
C ASP A 394 -13.88 -24.78 17.16
N LEU A 395 -14.42 -23.56 17.06
CA LEU A 395 -14.49 -22.59 18.16
C LEU A 395 -15.67 -22.85 19.10
N PHE A 396 -16.70 -23.60 18.67
CA PHE A 396 -17.89 -23.86 19.46
C PHE A 396 -17.60 -24.80 20.64
N GLU A 397 -16.56 -25.63 20.49
CA GLU A 397 -16.06 -26.55 21.51
C GLU A 397 -15.31 -25.84 22.64
N SER A 398 -15.04 -24.53 22.50
CA SER A 398 -14.32 -23.77 23.51
C SER A 398 -15.10 -23.68 24.83
N PRO A 399 -14.44 -23.92 25.98
CA PRO A 399 -15.04 -23.67 27.29
C PRO A 399 -15.18 -22.18 27.60
N ASN A 400 -14.60 -21.29 26.79
CA ASN A 400 -14.82 -19.86 26.86
C ASN A 400 -15.92 -19.45 25.89
N TRP A 401 -17.07 -19.04 26.43
CA TRP A 401 -18.23 -18.66 25.62
C TRP A 401 -17.95 -17.48 24.70
N LYS A 402 -17.07 -16.54 25.08
CA LYS A 402 -16.69 -15.37 24.26
C LYS A 402 -15.98 -15.81 22.95
N VAL A 403 -15.22 -16.91 22.99
CA VAL A 403 -14.57 -17.50 21.80
C VAL A 403 -15.61 -18.10 20.86
N ARG A 404 -16.57 -18.88 21.39
CA ARG A 404 -17.68 -19.41 20.59
C ARG A 404 -18.52 -18.28 20.02
N TYR A 405 -18.81 -17.23 20.79
CA TYR A 405 -19.56 -16.06 20.35
C TYR A 405 -18.95 -15.41 19.10
N GLY A 406 -17.64 -15.17 19.13
CA GLY A 406 -16.93 -14.67 17.95
C GLY A 406 -17.03 -15.61 16.75
N GLY A 407 -16.87 -16.93 16.96
CA GLY A 407 -16.99 -17.93 15.89
C GLY A 407 -18.40 -18.05 15.31
N ALA A 408 -19.42 -18.05 16.16
CA ALA A 408 -20.82 -18.19 15.76
C ALA A 408 -21.30 -17.02 14.93
N LEU A 409 -20.95 -15.79 15.31
CA LEU A 409 -21.25 -14.61 14.49
C LEU A 409 -20.53 -14.65 13.13
N ARG A 410 -19.35 -15.25 13.05
CA ARG A 410 -18.63 -15.42 11.77
C ARG A 410 -19.27 -16.47 10.86
N VAL A 411 -19.82 -17.54 11.43
CA VAL A 411 -20.63 -18.50 10.67
C VAL A 411 -21.85 -17.81 10.06
N LEU A 412 -22.61 -17.06 10.87
CA LEU A 412 -23.81 -16.37 10.40
C LEU A 412 -23.48 -15.26 9.38
N ASP A 413 -22.42 -14.49 9.60
CA ASP A 413 -21.92 -13.47 8.67
C ASP A 413 -21.50 -14.07 7.31
N LEU A 414 -20.79 -15.20 7.31
CA LEU A 414 -20.48 -15.90 6.05
C LEU A 414 -21.74 -16.44 5.38
N LEU A 415 -22.65 -17.05 6.13
CA LEU A 415 -23.90 -17.57 5.61
C LEU A 415 -24.74 -16.46 4.95
N ALA A 416 -24.78 -15.27 5.56
CA ALA A 416 -25.46 -14.10 5.01
C ALA A 416 -24.86 -13.65 3.67
N ARG A 417 -23.53 -13.67 3.53
CA ARG A 417 -22.82 -13.16 2.35
C ARG A 417 -22.77 -14.12 1.18
N VAL A 418 -22.61 -15.41 1.44
CA VAL A 418 -22.34 -16.41 0.39
C VAL A 418 -23.28 -17.62 0.38
N GLY A 419 -24.27 -17.67 1.27
CA GLY A 419 -25.36 -18.65 1.27
C GLY A 419 -24.86 -20.10 1.20
N ASP A 420 -25.41 -20.87 0.28
CA ASP A 420 -25.14 -22.31 0.11
C ASP A 420 -23.66 -22.65 -0.15
N ARG A 421 -22.84 -21.69 -0.58
CA ARG A 421 -21.39 -21.91 -0.75
C ARG A 421 -20.68 -22.25 0.55
N THR A 422 -21.27 -21.91 1.69
CA THR A 422 -20.79 -22.28 3.02
C THR A 422 -20.90 -23.77 3.32
N LYS A 423 -21.74 -24.53 2.58
CA LYS A 423 -22.15 -25.91 2.91
C LYS A 423 -22.73 -26.06 4.32
N THR A 424 -23.25 -24.98 4.89
CA THR A 424 -24.02 -25.00 6.14
C THR A 424 -25.33 -24.25 5.96
N ASN A 425 -26.22 -24.32 6.94
CA ASN A 425 -27.53 -23.66 6.90
C ASN A 425 -28.00 -23.32 8.33
N PRO A 426 -29.09 -22.53 8.48
CA PRO A 426 -29.59 -22.14 9.80
C PRO A 426 -29.91 -23.32 10.73
N LYS A 427 -30.43 -24.44 10.19
CA LYS A 427 -30.75 -25.63 10.97
C LYS A 427 -29.50 -26.31 11.51
N GLU A 428 -28.46 -26.44 10.69
CA GLU A 428 -27.18 -26.99 11.12
C GLU A 428 -26.50 -26.09 12.15
N PHE A 429 -26.49 -24.77 11.92
CA PHE A 429 -25.95 -23.80 12.89
C PHE A 429 -26.61 -23.97 14.27
N LEU A 430 -27.95 -23.97 14.31
CA LEU A 430 -28.71 -24.16 15.54
C LEU A 430 -28.41 -25.52 16.19
N ALA A 431 -28.23 -26.57 15.38
CA ALA A 431 -27.87 -27.89 15.89
C ALA A 431 -26.47 -27.94 16.51
N LYS A 432 -25.54 -27.06 16.11
CA LYS A 432 -24.17 -26.99 16.67
C LYS A 432 -24.09 -26.23 18.00
N LEU A 433 -25.12 -25.46 18.36
CA LEU A 433 -25.16 -24.74 19.64
C LEU A 433 -25.19 -25.69 20.85
N PRO A 434 -24.77 -25.22 22.04
CA PRO A 434 -24.85 -25.97 23.28
C PRO A 434 -26.23 -26.63 23.50
N ALA A 435 -26.25 -27.95 23.69
CA ALA A 435 -27.51 -28.70 23.78
C ALA A 435 -28.12 -28.72 25.19
N THR A 436 -27.32 -28.47 26.22
CA THR A 436 -27.70 -28.62 27.64
C THR A 436 -27.21 -27.45 28.48
N ASP A 437 -27.75 -27.32 29.69
CA ASP A 437 -27.39 -26.32 30.71
C ASP A 437 -25.96 -26.47 31.24
N LYS A 438 -25.35 -27.65 31.07
CA LYS A 438 -23.98 -27.95 31.50
C LYS A 438 -22.90 -27.25 30.67
N SER A 439 -23.25 -26.83 29.46
CA SER A 439 -22.33 -26.13 28.56
C SER A 439 -22.54 -24.63 28.73
N LYS A 440 -21.45 -23.88 28.93
CA LYS A 440 -21.53 -22.42 29.08
C LYS A 440 -22.19 -21.81 27.85
N PHE A 441 -23.14 -20.92 28.07
CA PHE A 441 -23.83 -20.12 27.07
C PHE A 441 -24.22 -18.82 27.77
N ALA A 442 -23.88 -17.65 27.23
CA ALA A 442 -24.19 -16.37 27.88
C ALA A 442 -25.56 -15.82 27.46
N LEU A 443 -26.18 -15.02 28.33
CA LEU A 443 -27.50 -14.38 28.12
C LEU A 443 -27.55 -13.54 26.83
N GLY A 444 -26.42 -12.96 26.41
CA GLY A 444 -26.33 -12.18 25.17
C GLY A 444 -26.33 -13.03 23.89
N GLU A 445 -25.82 -14.26 23.94
CA GLU A 445 -25.70 -15.15 22.76
C GLU A 445 -27.05 -15.38 22.05
N PRO A 446 -28.14 -15.76 22.76
CA PRO A 446 -29.47 -15.91 22.15
C PRO A 446 -29.92 -14.77 21.25
N SER A 447 -29.85 -13.54 21.76
CA SER A 447 -30.37 -12.35 21.07
C SER A 447 -29.49 -11.97 19.89
N ALA A 448 -28.17 -12.05 20.03
CA ALA A 448 -27.22 -11.75 18.97
C ALA A 448 -27.33 -12.76 17.81
N TYR A 449 -27.43 -14.05 18.12
CA TYR A 449 -27.60 -15.09 17.10
C TYR A 449 -28.99 -15.02 16.47
N GLY A 450 -30.03 -14.79 17.26
CA GLY A 450 -31.39 -14.59 16.75
C GLY A 450 -31.47 -13.41 15.78
N ASP A 451 -30.87 -12.28 16.14
CA ASP A 451 -30.78 -11.09 15.28
C ASP A 451 -30.00 -11.36 13.99
N ALA A 452 -28.84 -12.00 14.09
CA ALA A 452 -28.05 -12.38 12.92
C ALA A 452 -28.79 -13.39 12.01
N LEU A 453 -29.56 -14.32 12.58
CA LEU A 453 -30.43 -15.24 11.82
C LEU A 453 -31.59 -14.50 11.14
N HIS A 454 -32.13 -13.44 11.75
CA HIS A 454 -33.16 -12.59 11.12
C HIS A 454 -32.62 -11.88 9.87
N ALA A 455 -31.36 -11.45 9.90
CA ALA A 455 -30.71 -10.74 8.81
C ALA A 455 -30.32 -11.62 7.61
N LEU A 456 -30.49 -12.95 7.69
CA LEU A 456 -30.18 -13.86 6.59
C LEU A 456 -31.15 -13.72 5.41
N PRO A 457 -30.70 -13.99 4.16
CA PRO A 457 -31.58 -14.13 3.02
C PRO A 457 -32.71 -15.14 3.30
N LYS A 458 -33.95 -14.79 2.90
CA LYS A 458 -35.16 -15.57 3.22
C LYS A 458 -35.11 -16.99 2.67
N GLU A 459 -34.43 -17.16 1.54
CA GLU A 459 -34.26 -18.42 0.82
C GLU A 459 -33.50 -19.46 1.65
N LEU A 460 -32.70 -19.02 2.63
CA LEU A 460 -31.97 -19.91 3.54
C LEU A 460 -32.86 -20.51 4.64
N GLY A 461 -34.14 -20.12 4.72
CA GLY A 461 -35.12 -20.76 5.60
C GLY A 461 -34.91 -20.52 7.10
N ALA A 462 -34.25 -19.42 7.49
CA ALA A 462 -33.91 -19.13 8.89
C ALA A 462 -35.14 -19.11 9.82
N LYS A 463 -36.26 -18.53 9.38
CA LYS A 463 -37.50 -18.50 10.18
C LYS A 463 -38.05 -19.90 10.45
N ALA A 464 -38.09 -20.77 9.45
CA ALA A 464 -38.53 -22.15 9.63
C ALA A 464 -37.62 -22.91 10.60
N ALA A 465 -36.29 -22.72 10.49
CA ALA A 465 -35.34 -23.32 11.41
C ALA A 465 -35.50 -22.82 12.85
N LEU A 466 -35.80 -21.52 13.04
CA LEU A 466 -36.10 -20.93 14.35
C LEU A 466 -37.42 -21.48 14.94
N ASP A 467 -38.45 -21.66 14.11
CA ASP A 467 -39.74 -22.22 14.54
C ASP A 467 -39.64 -23.69 14.94
N ASP A 468 -38.78 -24.46 14.27
CA ASP A 468 -38.43 -25.81 14.67
C ASP A 468 -37.62 -25.81 15.98
N ALA A 469 -36.64 -24.90 16.11
CA ALA A 469 -35.79 -24.79 17.28
C ALA A 469 -36.56 -24.37 18.54
N LEU A 470 -37.59 -23.54 18.43
CA LEU A 470 -38.46 -23.14 19.54
C LEU A 470 -39.15 -24.35 20.20
N LYS A 471 -39.39 -25.42 19.43
CA LYS A 471 -40.02 -26.67 19.87
C LYS A 471 -38.99 -27.74 20.26
N SER A 472 -37.69 -27.44 20.16
CA SER A 472 -36.61 -28.39 20.39
C SER A 472 -36.23 -28.45 21.87
N GLU A 473 -35.82 -29.64 22.33
CA GLU A 473 -35.18 -29.82 23.64
C GLU A 473 -33.70 -29.41 23.64
N ARG A 474 -33.14 -28.98 22.49
CA ARG A 474 -31.76 -28.47 22.42
C ARG A 474 -31.73 -27.04 22.95
N LEU A 475 -31.28 -26.90 24.20
CA LEU A 475 -31.37 -25.65 24.95
C LEU A 475 -30.82 -24.43 24.20
N GLY A 476 -29.61 -24.48 23.64
CA GLY A 476 -29.02 -23.35 22.92
C GLY A 476 -29.79 -22.96 21.65
N ALA A 477 -30.39 -23.93 20.95
CA ALA A 477 -31.23 -23.66 19.79
C ALA A 477 -32.56 -23.02 20.21
N GLN A 478 -33.20 -23.56 21.25
CA GLN A 478 -34.45 -23.05 21.82
C GLN A 478 -34.26 -21.62 22.36
N LEU A 479 -33.19 -21.37 23.13
CA LEU A 479 -32.85 -20.05 23.64
C LEU A 479 -32.57 -19.06 22.50
N THR A 480 -31.84 -19.46 21.45
CA THR A 480 -31.60 -18.62 20.27
C THR A 480 -32.90 -18.26 19.55
N ALA A 481 -33.84 -19.22 19.42
CA ALA A 481 -35.17 -18.94 18.88
C ALA A 481 -35.93 -17.92 19.74
N LEU A 482 -35.90 -18.07 21.07
CA LEU A 482 -36.45 -17.09 22.00
C LEU A 482 -35.74 -15.72 21.91
N GLY A 483 -34.43 -15.70 21.67
CA GLY A 483 -33.65 -14.50 21.41
C GLY A 483 -34.07 -13.76 20.14
N TRP A 484 -34.49 -14.49 19.10
CA TRP A 484 -35.11 -13.86 17.92
C TRP A 484 -36.40 -13.12 18.31
N TYR A 485 -37.29 -13.73 19.10
CA TYR A 485 -38.50 -13.06 19.58
C TYR A 485 -38.20 -11.91 20.54
N LEU A 486 -37.12 -12.02 21.33
CA LEU A 486 -36.66 -10.94 22.19
C LEU A 486 -36.34 -9.67 21.38
N THR A 487 -35.77 -9.81 20.18
CA THR A 487 -35.40 -8.66 19.33
C THR A 487 -36.51 -8.25 18.35
N HIS A 488 -37.17 -9.24 17.73
CA HIS A 488 -38.06 -9.04 16.57
C HIS A 488 -39.53 -9.41 16.81
N GLY A 489 -39.82 -10.02 17.96
CA GLY A 489 -41.17 -10.46 18.30
C GLY A 489 -42.17 -9.32 18.44
N THR A 490 -43.41 -9.64 18.10
CA THR A 490 -44.58 -8.75 18.11
C THR A 490 -45.62 -9.23 19.11
N LYS A 491 -46.65 -8.41 19.38
CA LYS A 491 -47.76 -8.78 20.28
C LYS A 491 -48.47 -10.07 19.83
N ASP A 492 -48.53 -10.31 18.53
CA ASP A 492 -49.22 -11.48 17.96
C ASP A 492 -48.49 -12.79 18.23
N ASP A 493 -47.21 -12.73 18.61
CA ASP A 493 -46.38 -13.89 18.94
C ASP A 493 -46.57 -14.37 20.39
N LEU A 494 -47.12 -13.53 21.29
CA LEU A 494 -47.29 -13.85 22.71
C LEU A 494 -48.07 -15.16 22.97
N PRO A 495 -49.17 -15.46 22.27
CA PRO A 495 -49.90 -16.72 22.45
C PRO A 495 -49.04 -17.96 22.16
N ALA A 496 -48.11 -17.88 21.21
CA ALA A 496 -47.23 -18.99 20.86
C ALA A 496 -46.15 -19.22 21.95
N LEU A 497 -45.75 -18.17 22.65
CA LEU A 497 -44.75 -18.22 23.72
C LEU A 497 -45.33 -18.59 25.10
N ALA A 498 -46.64 -18.42 25.31
CA ALA A 498 -47.30 -18.61 26.60
C ALA A 498 -47.04 -19.98 27.25
N LYS A 499 -46.90 -21.04 26.45
CA LYS A 499 -46.60 -22.39 26.96
C LYS A 499 -45.19 -22.52 27.54
N LEU A 500 -44.25 -21.72 27.05
CA LEU A 500 -42.85 -21.72 27.50
C LEU A 500 -42.66 -20.91 28.78
N GLU A 501 -43.63 -20.06 29.18
CA GLU A 501 -43.57 -19.32 30.45
C GLU A 501 -43.51 -20.23 31.67
N ALA A 502 -43.99 -21.48 31.56
CA ALA A 502 -43.95 -22.48 32.63
C ALA A 502 -42.77 -23.47 32.52
N ASP A 503 -41.88 -23.28 31.53
CA ASP A 503 -40.76 -24.18 31.28
C ASP A 503 -39.71 -24.05 32.40
N LYS A 504 -39.55 -25.12 33.18
CA LYS A 504 -38.62 -25.18 34.32
C LYS A 504 -37.22 -25.69 33.94
N SER A 505 -36.95 -25.89 32.66
CA SER A 505 -35.64 -26.31 32.20
C SER A 505 -34.60 -25.26 32.62
N PRO A 506 -33.51 -25.68 33.29
CA PRO A 506 -32.50 -24.74 33.76
C PRO A 506 -31.79 -24.06 32.59
N VAL A 507 -31.48 -22.76 32.71
CA VAL A 507 -30.56 -22.09 31.78
C VAL A 507 -29.11 -22.38 32.15
N PRO A 508 -28.15 -22.20 31.23
CA PRO A 508 -26.75 -22.43 31.52
C PRO A 508 -26.21 -21.56 32.64
N LYS A 509 -25.39 -22.16 33.51
CA LYS A 509 -24.70 -21.45 34.59
C LYS A 509 -23.24 -21.21 34.21
N CYS A 510 -22.74 -20.05 34.59
CA CYS A 510 -21.31 -19.72 34.51
C CYS A 510 -20.82 -19.27 35.88
N LYS A 511 -19.50 -19.29 36.07
CA LYS A 511 -18.92 -18.72 37.29
C LYS A 511 -19.08 -17.19 37.29
N GLU A 512 -19.07 -16.56 38.47
CA GLU A 512 -19.28 -15.10 38.59
C GLU A 512 -18.25 -14.28 37.79
N ASP A 513 -17.01 -14.76 37.67
CA ASP A 513 -15.93 -14.14 36.91
C ASP A 513 -16.05 -14.31 35.37
N GLU A 514 -17.01 -15.11 34.91
CA GLU A 514 -17.22 -15.39 33.49
C GLU A 514 -18.31 -14.52 32.83
N GLU A 515 -18.98 -13.67 33.63
CA GLU A 515 -19.89 -12.60 33.18
C GLU A 515 -21.00 -13.05 32.21
N CYS A 516 -21.53 -14.27 32.35
CA CYS A 516 -22.55 -14.79 31.42
C CYS A 516 -23.91 -14.08 31.49
N GLY A 517 -24.13 -13.20 32.47
CA GLY A 517 -25.29 -12.30 32.49
C GLY A 517 -26.60 -12.90 33.02
N TRP A 518 -26.74 -14.23 33.14
CA TRP A 518 -28.01 -14.86 33.56
C TRP A 518 -28.46 -14.47 34.97
N GLU A 519 -27.54 -14.51 35.94
CA GLU A 519 -27.85 -14.17 37.35
C GLU A 519 -27.62 -12.68 37.65
N LYS A 520 -26.55 -12.10 37.09
CA LYS A 520 -26.17 -10.69 37.24
C LYS A 520 -25.67 -10.14 35.90
N PRO A 521 -26.25 -9.05 35.36
CA PRO A 521 -27.41 -8.34 35.91
C PRO A 521 -28.75 -9.06 35.60
N GLY A 522 -28.80 -10.11 34.78
CA GLY A 522 -30.06 -10.69 34.32
C GLY A 522 -30.76 -9.77 33.32
N CYS A 523 -32.09 -9.85 33.24
CA CYS A 523 -32.86 -9.04 32.28
C CYS A 523 -33.44 -7.78 32.92
N PRO A 524 -33.39 -6.63 32.22
CA PRO A 524 -33.99 -5.39 32.70
C PRO A 524 -35.52 -5.43 32.53
N VAL A 525 -36.24 -5.28 33.64
CA VAL A 525 -37.71 -5.24 33.68
C VAL A 525 -38.15 -3.88 34.21
N PRO A 526 -39.00 -3.11 33.49
CA PRO A 526 -39.48 -1.82 33.98
C PRO A 526 -40.22 -1.93 35.30
N LYS A 527 -40.00 -0.97 36.19
CA LYS A 527 -40.78 -0.86 37.42
C LYS A 527 -42.22 -0.46 37.10
N ALA A 528 -43.16 -1.00 37.89
CA ALA A 528 -44.58 -0.69 37.75
C ALA A 528 -44.80 0.84 37.84
N GLY A 529 -45.44 1.41 36.82
CA GLY A 529 -45.74 2.84 36.74
C GLY A 529 -44.55 3.76 36.42
N LYS A 530 -43.34 3.22 36.25
CA LYS A 530 -42.11 3.99 35.95
C LYS A 530 -41.30 3.32 34.83
N PRO A 531 -41.68 3.54 33.55
CA PRO A 531 -41.09 2.84 32.42
C PRO A 531 -39.58 3.12 32.23
N ASP A 532 -39.08 4.25 32.73
CA ASP A 532 -37.67 4.65 32.62
C ASP A 532 -36.78 4.09 33.75
N GLU A 533 -37.36 3.46 34.77
CA GLU A 533 -36.62 2.76 35.84
C GLU A 533 -36.71 1.24 35.63
N VAL A 534 -35.57 0.53 35.68
CA VAL A 534 -35.53 -0.94 35.51
C VAL A 534 -35.09 -1.65 36.80
N ASP A 535 -35.73 -2.78 37.07
CA ASP A 535 -35.27 -3.79 38.00
C ASP A 535 -34.65 -4.95 37.21
N TYR A 536 -33.49 -5.39 37.66
CA TYR A 536 -32.74 -6.48 37.06
C TYR A 536 -33.20 -7.83 37.65
N LYS A 537 -33.78 -8.69 36.81
CA LYS A 537 -34.30 -10.00 37.21
C LYS A 537 -33.33 -11.11 36.80
N SER A 538 -32.89 -11.89 37.80
CA SER A 538 -32.12 -13.12 37.60
C SER A 538 -32.94 -14.15 36.83
N ILE A 539 -32.28 -14.91 35.96
CA ILE A 539 -32.87 -15.89 35.06
C ILE A 539 -32.32 -17.26 35.42
N ALA A 540 -33.15 -18.16 35.96
CA ALA A 540 -32.75 -19.50 36.34
C ALA A 540 -33.28 -20.58 35.39
N THR A 541 -34.38 -20.30 34.69
CA THR A 541 -35.07 -21.25 33.80
C THR A 541 -35.42 -20.63 32.44
N VAL A 542 -35.73 -21.48 31.46
CA VAL A 542 -36.25 -21.04 30.16
C VAL A 542 -37.52 -20.19 30.34
N GLY A 543 -38.40 -20.58 31.27
CA GLY A 543 -39.59 -19.81 31.62
C GLY A 543 -39.27 -18.41 32.15
N ASP A 544 -38.27 -18.28 33.03
CA ASP A 544 -37.81 -16.97 33.51
C ASP A 544 -37.31 -16.09 32.35
N TYR A 545 -36.58 -16.67 31.39
CA TYR A 545 -36.10 -15.96 30.21
C TYR A 545 -37.26 -15.44 29.34
N VAL A 546 -38.30 -16.26 29.15
CA VAL A 546 -39.51 -15.86 28.43
C VAL A 546 -40.24 -14.74 29.17
N GLN A 547 -40.49 -14.92 30.47
CA GLN A 547 -41.28 -14.00 31.27
C GLN A 547 -40.59 -12.65 31.51
N HIS A 548 -39.29 -12.65 31.81
CA HIS A 548 -38.57 -11.46 32.25
C HIS A 548 -37.79 -10.77 31.14
N CYS A 549 -37.48 -11.48 30.04
CA CYS A 549 -36.73 -10.90 28.92
C CYS A 549 -37.62 -10.76 27.69
N VAL A 550 -38.09 -11.87 27.12
CA VAL A 550 -38.75 -11.89 25.81
C VAL A 550 -40.08 -11.13 25.84
N LYS A 551 -40.98 -11.51 26.75
CA LYS A 551 -42.32 -10.92 26.88
C LYS A 551 -42.26 -9.43 27.21
N VAL A 552 -41.40 -9.07 28.14
CA VAL A 552 -41.19 -7.66 28.54
C VAL A 552 -40.76 -6.82 27.35
N GLN A 553 -39.81 -7.30 26.53
CA GLN A 553 -39.35 -6.57 25.34
C GLN A 553 -40.42 -6.45 24.26
N ILE A 554 -41.20 -7.51 24.02
CA ILE A 554 -42.35 -7.46 23.09
C ILE A 554 -43.38 -6.42 23.56
N GLU A 555 -43.74 -6.43 24.85
CA GLU A 555 -44.71 -5.50 25.42
C GLU A 555 -44.20 -4.05 25.38
N GLN A 556 -42.93 -3.82 25.66
CA GLN A 556 -42.29 -2.50 25.55
C GLN A 556 -42.34 -1.98 24.12
N ARG A 557 -41.88 -2.77 23.14
CA ARG A 557 -41.94 -2.38 21.71
C ARG A 557 -43.35 -2.03 21.27
N ALA A 558 -44.33 -2.78 21.74
CA ALA A 558 -45.72 -2.56 21.37
C ALA A 558 -46.43 -1.43 22.14
N LYS A 559 -45.75 -0.81 23.12
CA LYS A 559 -46.15 0.43 23.80
C LYS A 559 -45.37 1.64 23.28
N ALA A 560 -44.24 1.44 22.61
CA ALA A 560 -43.43 2.51 22.06
C ALA A 560 -44.21 3.27 20.96
N PRO A 561 -44.11 4.61 20.91
CA PRO A 561 -44.73 5.41 19.85
C PRO A 561 -44.18 4.96 18.49
N LYS A 562 -45.07 4.75 17.51
CA LYS A 562 -44.65 4.40 16.15
C LYS A 562 -43.82 5.55 15.57
N PRO A 563 -42.71 5.28 14.87
CA PRO A 563 -41.92 6.32 14.22
C PRO A 563 -42.77 7.05 13.17
N GLU A 564 -42.75 8.38 13.20
CA GLU A 564 -43.43 9.26 12.24
C GLU A 564 -43.04 8.85 10.81
N GLY A 565 -44.03 8.43 10.02
CA GLY A 565 -43.85 8.07 8.60
C GLY A 565 -44.03 6.60 8.23
N SER A 566 -44.29 5.70 9.19
CA SER A 566 -44.63 4.30 8.87
C SER A 566 -46.13 4.15 8.55
N LYS A 567 -46.48 4.09 7.24
CA LYS A 567 -47.77 3.57 6.75
C LYS A 567 -47.68 2.07 6.51
#